data_AF-A0A3T0W5J8-F1
#
_entry.id   AF-A0A3T0W5J8-F1
#
_cell.length_a   1.000
_cell.length_b   1.000
_cell.length_c   1.000
_cell.angle_alpha   90.00
_cell.angle_beta   90.00
_cell.angle_gamma   90.00
#
_symmetry.space_group_name_H-M   'P 1'
#
loop_
_entity.id
_entity.type
_entity.pdbx_description
1 polymer ?
#
loop_
_entity_poly.entity_id
_entity_poly.type
_entity_poly.pdbx_seq_one_letter_code
_entity_poly.pdbx_strand_id
1 'polypeptide(L)'
;MPLPSIGRRRYRGLNGGLVYGPYSGSYFESDTETDIEHIVATSEAHDSGLCAAPLSVKNAFASDLLNLTLAAPAINRCSSSGKCGKDAAEWMPEKNKCWFANRIIEVRRKYSLTIDIAEATRLDAELATCTSTEMLFFADNGAEAKPLQNTEKQDALTLYDDNKNGRITCAEARKHNIAPVKKSHIAYPFMRDTDGDGVVCE
;
A
#
# COMPACT_ATOMS: atom_id res chain seq x y z
N MET A 1 46.05 6.20 -10.33
CA MET A 1 45.08 6.13 -11.44
C MET A 1 43.95 5.20 -11.01
N PRO A 2 42.73 5.70 -10.77
CA PRO A 2 41.62 4.85 -10.33
C PRO A 2 40.98 4.16 -11.54
N LEU A 3 40.65 2.88 -11.37
CA LEU A 3 39.89 2.07 -12.33
C LEU A 3 38.43 2.55 -12.39
N PRO A 4 37.80 2.61 -13.57
CA PRO A 4 36.40 2.98 -13.69
C PRO A 4 35.50 1.88 -13.11
N SER A 5 34.64 2.24 -12.16
CA SER A 5 33.60 1.39 -11.62
C SER A 5 32.54 1.13 -12.69
N ILE A 6 32.49 -0.12 -13.16
CA ILE A 6 31.45 -0.62 -14.06
C ILE A 6 30.11 -0.55 -13.31
N GLY A 7 29.25 0.37 -13.75
CA GLY A 7 27.88 0.47 -13.26
C GLY A 7 27.15 -0.86 -13.46
N ARG A 8 26.70 -1.46 -12.36
CA ARG A 8 25.77 -2.59 -12.42
C ARG A 8 24.46 -2.10 -13.03
N ARG A 9 24.30 -2.34 -14.33
CA ARG A 9 22.99 -2.33 -14.99
C ARG A 9 22.10 -3.29 -14.20
N ARG A 10 21.09 -2.75 -13.51
CA ARG A 10 20.05 -3.53 -12.85
C ARG A 10 19.33 -4.33 -13.93
N TYR A 11 19.52 -5.64 -13.93
CA TYR A 11 18.83 -6.54 -14.84
C TYR A 11 17.39 -6.69 -14.33
N ARG A 12 16.42 -6.20 -15.11
CA ARG A 12 15.00 -6.49 -14.87
C ARG A 12 14.79 -8.00 -15.02
N GLY A 13 14.26 -8.63 -13.98
CA GLY A 13 13.78 -10.01 -14.04
C GLY A 13 12.72 -10.17 -15.14
N LEU A 14 12.70 -11.34 -15.78
CA LEU A 14 11.94 -11.67 -16.99
C LEU A 14 10.40 -11.66 -16.83
N ASN A 15 9.86 -11.33 -15.64
CA ASN A 15 8.43 -11.12 -15.38
C ASN A 15 8.06 -9.71 -14.86
N GLY A 16 9.01 -8.77 -14.84
CA GLY A 16 8.77 -7.31 -14.96
C GLY A 16 8.12 -6.53 -13.81
N GLY A 17 7.48 -7.15 -12.81
CA GLY A 17 6.86 -6.45 -11.67
C GLY A 17 7.87 -6.16 -10.55
N LEU A 18 7.87 -4.93 -10.02
CA LEU A 18 8.59 -4.59 -8.79
C LEU A 18 7.61 -4.63 -7.61
N VAL A 19 8.03 -5.21 -6.48
CA VAL A 19 7.26 -5.21 -5.23
C VAL A 19 7.64 -3.97 -4.42
N TYR A 20 6.65 -3.21 -3.95
CA TYR A 20 6.90 -1.96 -3.23
C TYR A 20 6.77 -2.13 -1.71
N GLY A 21 7.80 -1.72 -0.97
CA GLY A 21 7.77 -1.66 0.50
C GLY A 21 7.48 -0.25 1.01
N PRO A 22 6.26 0.06 1.49
CA PRO A 22 5.88 1.43 1.85
C PRO A 22 6.65 2.01 3.04
N TYR A 23 7.24 1.19 3.92
CA TYR A 23 8.00 1.68 5.07
C TYR A 23 9.33 2.33 4.70
N SER A 24 10.03 1.78 3.70
CA SER A 24 11.31 2.33 3.21
C SER A 24 11.18 3.07 1.88
N GLY A 25 10.09 2.86 1.14
CA GLY A 25 9.93 3.33 -0.23
C GLY A 25 10.79 2.57 -1.23
N SER A 26 11.31 1.39 -0.86
CA SER A 26 12.16 0.56 -1.71
C SER A 26 11.33 -0.35 -2.61
N TYR A 27 11.90 -0.70 -3.76
CA TYR A 27 11.38 -1.74 -4.64
C TYR A 27 12.23 -3.00 -4.54
N PHE A 28 11.55 -4.15 -4.55
CA PHE A 28 12.14 -5.49 -4.53
C PHE A 28 11.89 -6.19 -5.85
N GLU A 29 12.79 -7.08 -6.26
CA GLU A 29 12.70 -7.78 -7.54
C GLU A 29 11.63 -8.89 -7.52
N SER A 30 11.24 -9.35 -6.32
CA SER A 30 10.17 -10.33 -6.13
C SER A 30 9.55 -10.23 -4.74
N ASP A 31 8.39 -10.88 -4.56
CA ASP A 31 7.71 -11.02 -3.28
C ASP A 31 8.51 -11.85 -2.27
N THR A 32 9.34 -12.79 -2.73
CA THR A 32 10.20 -13.62 -1.88
C THR A 32 11.29 -12.84 -1.13
N GLU A 33 11.57 -11.60 -1.55
CA GLU A 33 12.48 -10.68 -0.86
C GLU A 33 11.77 -9.88 0.25
N THR A 34 10.46 -10.05 0.42
CA THR A 34 9.63 -9.33 1.38
C THR A 34 8.95 -10.27 2.37
N ASP A 35 8.61 -9.73 3.54
CA ASP A 35 7.68 -10.36 4.47
C ASP A 35 6.31 -9.67 4.36
N ILE A 36 5.23 -10.44 4.56
CA ILE A 36 3.91 -9.90 4.88
C ILE A 36 3.95 -9.39 6.32
N GLU A 37 3.57 -8.13 6.52
CA GLU A 37 3.68 -7.44 7.79
C GLU A 37 2.33 -6.95 8.30
N HIS A 38 2.10 -7.10 9.61
CA HIS A 38 0.95 -6.53 10.31
C HIS A 38 1.29 -5.11 10.79
N ILE A 39 0.58 -4.11 10.26
CA ILE A 39 0.78 -2.69 10.57
C ILE A 39 0.62 -2.43 12.08
N VAL A 40 -0.48 -2.90 12.67
CA VAL A 40 -0.59 -3.13 14.12
C VAL A 40 -0.13 -4.56 14.36
N ALA A 41 1.01 -4.74 15.04
CA ALA A 41 1.57 -6.06 15.28
C ALA A 41 0.59 -6.96 16.04
N THR A 42 0.63 -8.27 15.77
CA THR A 42 -0.27 -9.21 16.45
C THR A 42 -0.04 -9.20 17.97
N SER A 43 1.21 -9.18 18.45
CA SER A 43 1.51 -9.10 19.89
C SER A 43 0.93 -7.84 20.53
N GLU A 44 1.13 -6.69 19.88
CA GLU A 44 0.60 -5.40 20.33
C GLU A 44 -0.94 -5.39 20.37
N ALA A 45 -1.58 -5.96 19.35
CA ALA A 45 -3.03 -6.10 19.34
C ALA A 45 -3.52 -6.99 20.48
N HIS A 46 -2.80 -8.07 20.81
CA HIS A 46 -3.11 -8.94 21.94
C HIS A 46 -3.10 -8.18 23.27
N ASP A 47 -2.07 -7.37 23.50
CA ASP A 47 -1.94 -6.53 24.70
C ASP A 47 -3.01 -5.43 24.74
N SER A 48 -3.43 -4.95 23.57
CA SER A 48 -4.49 -3.95 23.39
C SER A 48 -5.93 -4.52 23.34
N GLY A 49 -6.14 -5.79 23.72
CA GLY A 49 -7.47 -6.38 23.91
C GLY A 49 -7.88 -7.47 22.92
N LEU A 50 -7.13 -7.69 21.83
CA LEU A 50 -7.39 -8.78 20.88
C LEU A 50 -7.30 -10.16 21.56
N CYS A 51 -6.51 -10.29 22.63
CA CYS A 51 -6.36 -11.55 23.35
C CYS A 51 -7.71 -12.09 23.88
N ALA A 52 -8.59 -11.21 24.36
CA ALA A 52 -9.91 -11.56 24.87
C ALA A 52 -10.97 -11.74 23.76
N ALA A 53 -10.65 -11.37 22.51
CA ALA A 53 -11.60 -11.43 21.40
C ALA A 53 -11.92 -12.89 20.98
N PRO A 54 -13.11 -13.14 20.41
CA PRO A 54 -13.45 -14.42 19.81
C PRO A 54 -12.46 -14.84 18.70
N LEU A 55 -12.31 -16.15 18.49
CA LEU A 55 -11.43 -16.69 17.45
C LEU A 55 -11.76 -16.15 16.05
N SER A 56 -13.04 -15.92 15.74
CA SER A 56 -13.47 -15.32 14.46
C SER A 56 -12.88 -13.93 14.26
N VAL A 57 -12.81 -13.10 15.31
CA VAL A 57 -12.24 -11.75 15.26
C VAL A 57 -10.72 -11.83 15.09
N LYS A 58 -10.05 -12.74 15.81
CA LYS A 58 -8.60 -12.98 15.66
C LYS A 58 -8.23 -13.41 14.24
N ASN A 59 -8.99 -14.32 13.66
CA ASN A 59 -8.80 -14.76 12.28
C ASN A 59 -9.03 -13.61 11.30
N ALA A 60 -10.09 -12.82 11.51
CA ALA A 60 -10.36 -11.65 10.68
C ALA A 60 -9.25 -10.60 10.77
N PHE A 61 -8.67 -10.37 11.96
CA PHE A 61 -7.53 -9.47 12.16
C PHE A 61 -6.28 -9.95 11.41
N ALA A 62 -5.97 -11.24 11.50
CA ALA A 62 -4.77 -11.82 10.93
C ALA A 62 -4.72 -11.73 9.40
N SER A 63 -5.87 -11.75 8.72
CA SER A 63 -6.00 -11.72 7.26
C SER A 63 -6.50 -10.39 6.69
N ASP A 64 -6.63 -9.33 7.50
CA ASP A 64 -7.22 -8.07 7.05
C ASP A 64 -6.24 -7.28 6.18
N LEU A 65 -6.60 -7.03 4.92
CA LEU A 65 -5.80 -6.16 4.03
C LEU A 65 -5.71 -4.72 4.53
N LEU A 66 -6.59 -4.30 5.44
CA LEU A 66 -6.40 -3.07 6.18
C LEU A 66 -5.12 -3.13 7.03
N ASN A 67 -4.87 -4.24 7.71
CA ASN A 67 -3.73 -4.40 8.61
C ASN A 67 -2.48 -5.00 7.95
N LEU A 68 -2.54 -5.42 6.67
CA LEU A 68 -1.43 -6.09 6.00
C LEU A 68 -0.68 -5.19 5.01
N THR A 69 0.64 -5.31 4.98
CA THR A 69 1.51 -4.67 3.98
C THR A 69 2.73 -5.54 3.68
N LEU A 70 3.60 -5.10 2.75
CA LEU A 70 4.86 -5.76 2.45
C LEU A 70 6.03 -4.94 3.00
N ALA A 71 7.01 -5.60 3.59
CA ALA A 71 8.19 -4.92 4.12
C ALA A 71 9.45 -5.76 3.92
N ALA A 72 10.61 -5.10 3.90
CA ALA A 72 11.87 -5.82 3.97
C ALA A 72 11.93 -6.64 5.27
N PRO A 73 12.47 -7.86 5.26
CA PRO A 73 12.64 -8.68 6.46
C PRO A 73 13.38 -7.96 7.60
N ALA A 74 14.38 -7.14 7.29
CA ALA A 74 15.13 -6.37 8.28
C ALA A 74 14.30 -5.26 8.96
N ILE A 75 13.25 -4.78 8.31
CA ILE A 75 12.34 -3.74 8.83
C ILE A 75 11.20 -4.40 9.63
N ASN A 76 10.64 -5.51 9.13
CA ASN A 76 9.58 -6.24 9.83
C ASN A 76 10.12 -6.89 11.12
N ARG A 77 11.12 -7.76 10.99
CA ARG A 77 11.56 -8.67 12.07
C ARG A 77 12.26 -7.91 13.21
N CYS A 78 12.27 -8.53 14.39
CA CYS A 78 12.89 -7.97 15.58
C CYS A 78 14.39 -7.76 15.41
N SER A 79 14.80 -6.48 15.42
CA SER A 79 16.18 -6.04 15.37
C SER A 79 16.30 -4.67 16.06
N SER A 80 17.49 -4.08 16.09
CA SER A 80 17.68 -2.74 16.67
C SER A 80 16.86 -1.65 15.95
N SER A 81 16.63 -1.80 14.64
CA SER A 81 15.86 -0.86 13.81
C SER A 81 14.51 -1.41 13.32
N GLY A 82 14.24 -2.69 13.56
CA GLY A 82 13.02 -3.37 13.12
C GLY A 82 11.81 -3.04 13.99
N LYS A 83 10.62 -3.19 13.38
CA LYS A 83 9.33 -2.94 14.00
C LYS A 83 9.00 -3.99 15.06
N CYS A 84 9.19 -5.27 14.79
CA CYS A 84 8.87 -6.34 15.75
C CYS A 84 7.40 -6.24 16.22
N GLY A 85 7.17 -6.35 17.53
CA GLY A 85 5.89 -6.13 18.18
C GLY A 85 5.63 -4.72 18.69
N LYS A 86 6.40 -3.72 18.25
CA LYS A 86 6.34 -2.34 18.77
C LYS A 86 5.11 -1.58 18.27
N ASP A 87 4.64 -0.66 19.10
CA ASP A 87 3.60 0.31 18.77
C ASP A 87 4.18 1.52 17.99
N ALA A 88 3.32 2.49 17.66
CA ALA A 88 3.75 3.71 16.96
C ALA A 88 4.61 4.66 17.80
N ALA A 89 4.55 4.59 19.14
CA ALA A 89 5.41 5.39 20.02
C ALA A 89 6.86 4.90 19.95
N GLU A 90 7.04 3.59 19.91
CA GLU A 90 8.33 2.90 19.93
C GLU A 90 8.95 2.76 18.53
N TRP A 91 8.14 2.70 17.47
CA TRP A 91 8.61 2.55 16.11
C TRP A 91 7.75 3.29 15.08
N MET A 92 8.41 3.99 14.15
CA MET A 92 7.76 4.62 12.99
C MET A 92 8.58 4.33 11.72
N PRO A 93 7.93 4.18 10.56
CA PRO A 93 8.64 3.95 9.31
C PRO A 93 9.42 5.20 8.87
N GLU A 94 10.42 4.99 8.01
CA GLU A 94 11.18 6.10 7.41
C GLU A 94 10.30 6.90 6.45
N LYS A 95 9.48 6.19 5.67
CA LYS A 95 8.56 6.73 4.67
C LYS A 95 7.10 6.44 5.04
N ASN A 96 6.16 7.14 4.40
CA ASN A 96 4.71 6.91 4.56
C ASN A 96 4.20 6.96 6.01
N LYS A 97 4.78 7.82 6.85
CA LYS A 97 4.38 7.96 8.26
C LYS A 97 2.91 8.36 8.43
N CYS A 98 2.41 9.30 7.63
CA CYS A 98 1.01 9.70 7.64
C CYS A 98 0.05 8.55 7.31
N TRP A 99 0.37 7.77 6.28
CA TRP A 99 -0.41 6.59 5.90
C TRP A 99 -0.37 5.53 7.01
N PHE A 100 0.82 5.26 7.56
CA PHE A 100 1.01 4.29 8.64
C PHE A 100 0.21 4.69 9.89
N ALA A 101 0.31 5.95 10.32
CA ALA A 101 -0.41 6.49 11.47
C ALA A 101 -1.94 6.40 11.28
N ASN A 102 -2.44 6.79 10.11
CA ASN A 102 -3.87 6.66 9.80
C ASN A 102 -4.30 5.19 9.83
N ARG A 103 -3.48 4.28 9.28
CA ARG A 103 -3.84 2.87 9.21
C ARG A 103 -3.89 2.21 10.59
N ILE A 104 -3.00 2.59 11.50
CA ILE A 104 -3.08 2.16 12.91
C ILE A 104 -4.43 2.57 13.53
N ILE A 105 -4.85 3.82 13.35
CA ILE A 105 -6.14 4.30 13.87
C ILE A 105 -7.31 3.52 13.26
N GLU A 106 -7.30 3.30 11.95
CA GLU A 106 -8.35 2.53 11.27
C GLU A 106 -8.45 1.10 11.78
N VAL A 107 -7.31 0.41 11.93
CA VAL A 107 -7.25 -0.96 12.46
C VAL A 107 -7.70 -1.00 13.92
N ARG A 108 -7.15 -0.13 14.79
CA ARG A 108 -7.54 -0.09 16.21
C ARG A 108 -9.03 0.16 16.37
N ARG A 109 -9.62 1.07 15.60
CA ARG A 109 -11.07 1.33 15.60
C ARG A 109 -11.88 0.12 15.12
N LYS A 110 -11.49 -0.51 14.01
CA LYS A 110 -12.21 -1.66 13.44
C LYS A 110 -12.28 -2.83 14.41
N TYR A 111 -11.19 -3.07 15.16
CA TYR A 111 -11.08 -4.20 16.08
C TYR A 111 -11.31 -3.82 17.55
N SER A 112 -11.72 -2.58 17.83
CA SER A 112 -11.95 -2.07 19.19
C SER A 112 -10.75 -2.27 20.12
N LEU A 113 -9.54 -2.10 19.59
CA LEU A 113 -8.30 -2.21 20.35
C LEU A 113 -8.06 -0.91 21.15
N THR A 114 -7.60 -1.04 22.38
CA THR A 114 -7.21 0.11 23.20
C THR A 114 -5.97 0.80 22.62
N ILE A 115 -5.71 2.03 23.04
CA ILE A 115 -4.50 2.77 22.73
C ILE A 115 -3.98 3.41 24.02
N ASP A 116 -2.69 3.30 24.29
CA ASP A 116 -2.10 4.01 25.42
C ASP A 116 -1.77 5.47 25.06
N ILE A 117 -1.44 6.25 26.10
CA ILE A 117 -1.24 7.69 25.95
C ILE A 117 0.02 8.05 25.14
N ALA A 118 1.07 7.23 25.20
CA ALA A 118 2.31 7.48 24.47
C ALA A 118 2.09 7.28 22.97
N GLU A 119 1.43 6.18 22.58
CA GLU A 119 1.08 5.93 21.19
C GLU A 119 0.08 6.97 20.66
N ALA A 120 -0.97 7.28 21.43
CA ALA A 120 -1.93 8.31 21.04
C ALA A 120 -1.25 9.67 20.80
N THR A 121 -0.35 10.08 21.70
CA THR A 121 0.41 11.34 21.56
C THR A 121 1.28 11.32 20.31
N ARG A 122 1.94 10.19 20.02
CA ARG A 122 2.80 10.08 18.84
C ARG A 122 2.00 10.12 17.54
N LEU A 123 0.88 9.42 17.48
CA LEU A 123 0.00 9.41 16.30
C LEU A 123 -0.61 10.78 16.05
N ASP A 124 -1.09 11.47 17.10
CA ASP A 124 -1.66 12.82 17.00
C ASP A 124 -0.62 13.82 16.48
N ALA A 125 0.60 13.79 17.03
CA ALA A 125 1.69 14.65 16.60
C ALA A 125 2.09 14.41 15.13
N GLU A 126 2.12 13.15 14.68
CA GLU A 126 2.41 12.84 13.27
C GLU A 126 1.28 13.36 12.37
N LEU A 127 0.03 13.01 12.69
CA LEU A 127 -1.14 13.36 11.87
C LEU A 127 -1.40 14.86 11.79
N ALA A 128 -1.08 15.63 12.83
CA ALA A 128 -1.18 17.09 12.83
C ALA A 128 -0.32 17.75 11.74
N THR A 129 0.74 17.07 11.27
CA THR A 129 1.63 17.57 10.21
C THR A 129 1.27 17.05 8.82
N CYS A 130 0.33 16.10 8.74
CA CYS A 130 -0.02 15.42 7.51
C CYS A 130 -0.99 16.24 6.65
N THR A 131 -0.65 16.40 5.37
CA THR A 131 -1.56 16.99 4.36
C THR A 131 -2.40 15.93 3.63
N SER A 132 -1.97 14.67 3.70
CA SER A 132 -2.64 13.50 3.15
C SER A 132 -2.23 12.25 3.93
N THR A 133 -3.11 11.27 4.00
CA THR A 133 -2.88 9.95 4.62
C THR A 133 -2.84 8.83 3.57
N GLU A 134 -2.82 9.17 2.28
CA GLU A 134 -2.67 8.21 1.20
C GLU A 134 -1.25 7.62 1.19
N MET A 135 -1.13 6.36 0.77
CA MET A 135 0.18 5.75 0.57
C MET A 135 0.87 6.38 -0.63
N LEU A 136 2.09 6.87 -0.43
CA LEU A 136 2.93 7.42 -1.48
C LEU A 136 3.87 6.35 -2.03
N PHE A 137 4.09 6.38 -3.34
CA PHE A 137 5.06 5.57 -4.07
C PHE A 137 6.27 6.44 -4.42
N PHE A 138 7.40 6.21 -3.75
CA PHE A 138 8.65 6.93 -4.01
C PHE A 138 9.32 6.39 -5.27
N ALA A 139 10.12 7.20 -5.97
CA ALA A 139 10.92 6.72 -7.08
C ALA A 139 12.20 6.02 -6.57
N ASP A 140 12.66 4.98 -7.29
CA ASP A 140 13.79 4.10 -6.95
C ASP A 140 15.18 4.80 -6.83
N ASN A 141 15.25 6.13 -6.97
CA ASN A 141 16.49 6.92 -6.83
C ASN A 141 16.27 8.31 -6.21
N GLY A 142 15.55 8.41 -5.08
CA GLY A 142 15.48 9.66 -4.30
C GLY A 142 14.83 10.85 -5.03
N ALA A 143 14.15 10.61 -6.15
CA ALA A 143 13.33 11.59 -6.83
C ALA A 143 11.91 11.56 -6.29
N GLU A 144 11.29 12.73 -6.27
CA GLU A 144 10.01 13.07 -5.61
C GLU A 144 8.93 11.98 -5.70
N ALA A 145 8.22 11.81 -4.58
CA ALA A 145 7.01 11.02 -4.48
C ALA A 145 6.05 11.43 -5.59
N LYS A 146 5.70 10.51 -6.48
CA LYS A 146 4.60 10.71 -7.41
C LYS A 146 3.37 9.99 -6.86
N PRO A 147 2.20 10.64 -6.85
CA PRO A 147 0.95 9.93 -6.66
C PRO A 147 0.85 8.79 -7.68
N LEU A 148 0.18 7.69 -7.31
CA LEU A 148 -0.25 6.61 -8.22
C LEU A 148 -1.11 7.20 -9.34
N GLN A 149 -0.52 7.79 -10.37
CA GLN A 149 -1.30 8.50 -11.38
C GLN A 149 -0.78 8.41 -12.81
N ASN A 150 0.32 7.71 -13.09
CA ASN A 150 0.80 7.59 -14.47
C ASN A 150 0.98 6.15 -14.97
N THR A 151 1.30 5.19 -14.09
CA THR A 151 1.46 3.79 -14.52
C THR A 151 0.10 3.14 -14.80
N GLU A 152 -0.82 3.19 -13.84
CA GLU A 152 -2.19 2.63 -14.00
C GLU A 152 -2.97 3.28 -15.14
N LYS A 153 -2.76 4.58 -15.36
CA LYS A 153 -3.39 5.32 -16.46
C LYS A 153 -2.93 4.84 -17.84
N GLN A 154 -1.63 4.60 -17.96
CA GLN A 154 -1.05 4.08 -19.19
C GLN A 154 -1.40 2.61 -19.39
N ASP A 155 -1.44 1.83 -18.31
CA ASP A 155 -1.77 0.39 -18.33
C ASP A 155 -3.22 0.17 -18.78
N ALA A 156 -4.19 0.91 -18.23
CA ALA A 156 -5.59 0.79 -18.63
C ALA A 156 -5.81 1.13 -20.11
N LEU A 157 -5.22 2.22 -20.61
CA LEU A 157 -5.29 2.59 -22.03
C LEU A 157 -4.54 1.57 -22.91
N THR A 158 -3.42 1.02 -22.44
CA THR A 158 -2.68 0.00 -23.20
C THR A 158 -3.45 -1.32 -23.29
N LEU A 159 -4.22 -1.68 -22.26
CA LEU A 159 -4.97 -2.93 -22.18
C LEU A 159 -6.32 -2.88 -22.89
N TYR A 160 -7.01 -1.73 -22.85
CA TYR A 160 -8.44 -1.66 -23.19
C TYR A 160 -8.81 -0.57 -24.21
N ASP A 161 -7.92 0.38 -24.53
CA ASP A 161 -8.16 1.38 -25.59
C ASP A 161 -7.60 0.89 -26.92
N ASP A 162 -8.44 0.13 -27.65
CA ASP A 162 -8.07 -0.51 -28.91
C ASP A 162 -7.74 0.51 -30.01
N ASN A 163 -8.45 1.65 -29.98
CA ASN A 163 -8.34 2.67 -31.02
C ASN A 163 -7.31 3.78 -30.66
N LYS A 164 -6.75 3.74 -29.45
CA LYS A 164 -5.71 4.64 -28.93
C LYS A 164 -6.13 6.11 -28.90
N ASN A 165 -7.41 6.41 -28.68
CA ASN A 165 -7.92 7.78 -28.59
C ASN A 165 -7.86 8.37 -27.18
N GLY A 166 -7.34 7.62 -26.20
CA GLY A 166 -7.22 8.02 -24.80
C GLY A 166 -8.50 7.82 -23.98
N ARG A 167 -9.49 7.09 -24.49
CA ARG A 167 -10.75 6.75 -23.80
C ARG A 167 -11.16 5.32 -24.09
N ILE A 168 -11.77 4.67 -23.09
CA ILE A 168 -12.28 3.31 -23.22
C ILE A 168 -13.81 3.40 -23.38
N THR A 169 -14.31 2.92 -24.50
CA THR A 169 -15.74 2.87 -24.80
C THR A 169 -16.40 1.61 -24.22
N CYS A 170 -17.72 1.61 -24.07
CA CYS A 170 -18.44 0.39 -23.68
C CYS A 170 -18.31 -0.75 -24.69
N ALA A 171 -18.06 -0.44 -25.97
CA ALA A 171 -17.79 -1.46 -26.97
C ALA A 171 -16.45 -2.16 -26.70
N GLU A 172 -15.41 -1.39 -26.38
CA GLU A 172 -14.09 -1.93 -26.00
C GLU A 172 -14.15 -2.70 -24.68
N ALA A 173 -14.82 -2.14 -23.67
CA ALA A 173 -15.00 -2.81 -22.38
C ALA A 173 -15.73 -4.17 -22.50
N ARG A 174 -16.77 -4.26 -23.34
CA ARG A 174 -17.46 -5.53 -23.62
C ARG A 174 -16.58 -6.49 -24.42
N LYS A 175 -15.83 -5.98 -25.40
CA LYS A 175 -14.89 -6.79 -26.20
C LYS A 175 -13.80 -7.44 -25.34
N HIS A 176 -13.33 -6.72 -24.32
CA HIS A 176 -12.35 -7.20 -23.35
C HIS A 176 -12.97 -7.92 -22.14
N ASN A 177 -14.29 -8.12 -22.12
CA ASN A 177 -15.04 -8.79 -21.05
C ASN A 177 -14.88 -8.18 -19.65
N ILE A 178 -14.75 -6.84 -19.58
CA ILE A 178 -14.64 -6.10 -18.32
C ILE A 178 -15.92 -5.34 -17.94
N ALA A 179 -16.94 -5.32 -18.82
CA ALA A 179 -18.23 -4.70 -18.54
C ALA A 179 -19.15 -5.62 -17.71
N PRO A 180 -19.91 -5.10 -16.71
CA PRO A 180 -19.97 -3.70 -16.29
C PRO A 180 -18.75 -3.26 -15.47
N VAL A 181 -18.26 -2.04 -15.72
CA VAL A 181 -17.03 -1.51 -15.15
C VAL A 181 -17.36 -0.65 -13.92
N LYS A 182 -16.91 -1.08 -12.73
CA LYS A 182 -17.12 -0.35 -11.47
C LYS A 182 -16.04 0.71 -11.23
N LYS A 183 -16.34 1.69 -10.38
CA LYS A 183 -15.42 2.78 -9.95
C LYS A 183 -14.06 2.31 -9.42
N SER A 184 -13.98 1.08 -8.91
CA SER A 184 -12.73 0.47 -8.43
C SER A 184 -11.84 -0.12 -9.54
N HIS A 185 -12.32 -0.23 -10.78
CA HIS A 185 -11.58 -0.83 -11.89
C HIS A 185 -10.68 0.20 -12.58
N ILE A 186 -9.47 -0.21 -12.97
CA ILE A 186 -8.45 0.67 -13.59
C ILE A 186 -8.91 1.36 -14.88
N ALA A 187 -9.89 0.78 -15.59
CA ALA A 187 -10.48 1.37 -16.79
C ALA A 187 -11.44 2.53 -16.50
N TYR A 188 -12.09 2.54 -15.32
CA TYR A 188 -13.19 3.46 -15.00
C TYR A 188 -12.84 4.96 -15.20
N PRO A 189 -11.64 5.46 -14.84
CA PRO A 189 -11.27 6.86 -15.06
C PRO A 189 -11.25 7.30 -16.55
N PHE A 190 -11.21 6.36 -17.50
CA PHE A 190 -11.19 6.61 -18.94
C PHE A 190 -12.56 6.42 -19.60
N MET A 191 -13.58 6.13 -18.81
CA MET A 191 -14.94 5.86 -19.27
C MET A 191 -15.88 6.97 -18.82
N ARG A 192 -17.02 7.09 -19.50
CA ARG A 192 -18.03 8.09 -19.18
C ARG A 192 -19.18 7.45 -18.40
N ASP A 193 -19.15 7.64 -17.10
CA ASP A 193 -20.30 7.42 -16.23
C ASP A 193 -21.30 8.57 -16.45
N THR A 194 -22.51 8.27 -16.93
CA THR A 194 -23.48 9.29 -17.38
C THR A 194 -24.50 9.64 -16.31
N ASP A 195 -24.86 8.68 -15.47
CA ASP A 195 -25.79 8.75 -14.36
C ASP A 195 -25.09 8.89 -13.00
N GLY A 196 -23.78 8.64 -12.93
CA GLY A 196 -22.92 8.96 -11.79
C GLY A 196 -23.07 7.98 -10.62
N ASP A 197 -23.58 6.79 -10.87
CA ASP A 197 -23.85 5.77 -9.85
C ASP A 197 -22.63 4.92 -9.49
N GLY A 198 -21.51 5.11 -10.20
CA GLY A 198 -20.26 4.39 -9.97
C GLY A 198 -20.09 3.13 -10.81
N VAL A 199 -20.97 2.87 -11.78
CA VAL A 199 -20.90 1.76 -12.72
C VAL A 199 -21.03 2.27 -14.15
N VAL A 200 -20.24 1.72 -15.08
CA VAL A 200 -20.29 2.08 -16.50
C VAL A 200 -20.52 0.83 -17.33
N CYS A 201 -21.27 0.98 -18.42
CA CYS A 201 -21.57 -0.10 -19.37
C CYS A 201 -22.39 -1.23 -18.77
N GLU A 202 -23.37 -0.86 -17.95
CA GLU A 202 -24.51 -1.73 -17.60
C GLU A 202 -25.23 -2.29 -18.84
#